data_AF-A0A3S4G929-F1
#
_entry.id   AF-A0A3S4G929-F1
#
_cell.length_a   1.000
_cell.length_b   1.000
_cell.length_c   1.000
_cell.angle_alpha   90.00
_cell.angle_beta   90.00
_cell.angle_gamma   90.00
#
_symmetry.space_group_name_H-M   'P 1'
#
loop_
_entity.id
_entity.type
_entity.pdbx_description
1 polymer ?
#
loop_
_entity_poly.entity_id
_entity_poly.type
_entity_poly.pdbx_seq_one_letter_code
_entity_poly.pdbx_strand_id
1 'polypeptide(L)' 'MLSRILETSVDREDKIYRWGGEEFLLFLPHSPIGRALILAEGIRQAVSEYQTLSVTVSIGVAEHHDGRNG' A
#
# COMPACT_ATOMS: atom_id res chain seq x y z
N MET A 1 11.89 -8.43 1.98
CA MET A 1 11.36 -7.73 3.16
C MET A 1 10.08 -7.00 2.80
N LEU A 2 10.17 -5.92 2.02
CA LEU A 2 9.02 -5.09 1.65
C LEU A 2 7.89 -5.91 1.01
N SER A 3 8.20 -6.77 0.03
CA SER A 3 7.21 -7.67 -0.59
C SER A 3 6.40 -8.49 0.44
N ARG A 4 7.07 -9.03 1.47
CA ARG A 4 6.42 -9.84 2.50
C ARG A 4 5.53 -9.02 3.42
N ILE A 5 5.96 -7.80 3.78
CA ILE A 5 5.13 -6.86 4.56
C ILE A 5 3.88 -6.51 3.77
N LEU A 6 4.02 -6.22 2.47
CA LEU A 6 2.88 -5.92 1.60
C LEU A 6 1.93 -7.12 1.49
N GLU A 7 2.44 -8.32 1.22
CA GLU A 7 1.65 -9.55 1.11
C GLU A 7 0.85 -9.87 2.39
N THR A 8 1.36 -9.53 3.58
CA THR A 8 0.65 -9.74 4.85
C THR A 8 -0.30 -8.60 5.21
N SER A 9 -0.22 -7.46 4.52
CA SER A 9 -1.03 -6.27 4.85
C SER A 9 -2.31 -6.19 4.02
N VAL A 10 -2.39 -6.90 2.89
CA VAL A 10 -3.47 -6.76 1.92
C VAL A 10 -4.48 -7.91 1.98
N ASP A 11 -5.72 -7.66 1.57
CA ASP A 11 -6.76 -8.68 1.45
C ASP A 11 -6.61 -9.49 0.15
N ARG A 12 -7.33 -10.60 0.04
CA ARG A 12 -7.25 -11.51 -1.11
C ARG A 12 -7.59 -10.87 -2.47
N GLU A 13 -8.44 -9.84 -2.46
CA GLU A 13 -8.87 -9.13 -3.68
C GLU A 13 -7.92 -8.00 -4.08
N ASP A 14 -7.10 -7.53 -3.13
CA ASP A 14 -6.09 -6.51 -3.34
C ASP A 14 -4.95 -7.09 -4.18
N LYS A 15 -4.32 -6.26 -5.02
CA LYS A 15 -3.24 -6.69 -5.92
C LYS A 15 -1.99 -5.88 -5.67
N ILE A 16 -0.86 -6.56 -5.59
CA ILE A 16 0.47 -5.95 -5.46
C ILE A 16 1.20 -6.10 -6.78
N TYR A 17 1.73 -4.99 -7.28
CA TYR A 17 2.55 -4.93 -8.48
C TYR A 17 3.91 -4.35 -8.13
N ARG A 18 4.97 -4.89 -8.73
CA ARG A 18 6.29 -4.25 -8.72
C ARG A 18 6.41 -3.41 -9.99
N TRP A 19 6.33 -2.09 -9.84
CA TRP A 19 6.30 -1.15 -10.96
C TRP A 19 7.69 -0.93 -11.58
N GLY A 20 8.75 -1.02 -10.77
CA GLY A 20 10.12 -0.81 -11.19
C GLY A 20 11.13 -1.30 -10.16
N GLY A 21 12.35 -0.72 -10.19
CA GLY A 21 13.47 -1.14 -9.34
C GLY A 21 13.09 -1.38 -7.88
N GLU A 22 12.66 -0.33 -7.19
CA GLU A 22 12.29 -0.38 -5.76
C GLU A 22 10.83 0.04 -5.49
N GLU A 23 10.07 0.29 -6.56
CA GLU A 23 8.70 0.81 -6.48
C GLU A 23 7.65 -0.30 -6.52
N PHE A 24 6.68 -0.22 -5.60
CA PHE A 24 5.54 -1.11 -5.51
C PHE A 24 4.24 -0.32 -5.65
N LEU A 25 3.25 -0.92 -6.31
CA LEU A 25 1.91 -0.38 -6.47
C LEU A 25 0.92 -1.35 -5.85
N LEU A 26 0.07 -0.82 -4.95
CA LEU A 26 -1.04 -1.57 -4.35
C LEU A 26 -2.34 -1.10 -5.00
N PHE A 27 -3.05 -2.04 -5.62
CA PHE A 27 -4.36 -1.81 -6.19
C PHE A 27 -5.41 -2.40 -5.25
N LEU A 28 -6.27 -1.54 -4.69
CA LEU A 28 -7.25 -1.89 -3.68
C LEU A 28 -8.66 -1.74 -4.28
N PRO A 29 -9.22 -2.77 -4.93
CA PRO A 29 -10.58 -2.67 -5.48
C PRO A 29 -11.59 -2.45 -4.34
N HIS A 30 -12.66 -1.71 -4.64
CA HIS A 30 -13.77 -1.46 -3.72
C HIS A 30 -13.37 -0.88 -2.35
N SER A 31 -12.24 -0.18 -2.30
CA SER A 31 -11.68 0.33 -1.06
C SER A 31 -11.82 1.86 -1.01
N PRO A 32 -12.54 2.41 -0.02
CA PRO A 32 -12.60 3.84 0.15
C PRO A 32 -11.22 4.39 0.54
N ILE A 33 -10.95 5.67 0.22
CA ILE A 33 -9.68 6.34 0.54
C ILE A 33 -9.26 6.17 2.01
N GLY A 34 -10.22 6.15 2.94
CA GLY A 34 -9.95 5.93 4.37
C GLY A 34 -9.31 4.58 4.68
N ARG A 35 -9.77 3.48 4.05
CA ARG A 35 -9.15 2.15 4.21
C ARG A 35 -7.73 2.17 3.65
N ALA A 36 -7.54 2.80 2.49
CA ALA A 36 -6.24 2.89 1.84
C ALA A 36 -5.21 3.67 2.67
N LEU A 37 -5.61 4.75 3.34
CA LEU A 37 -4.74 5.52 4.24
C LEU A 37 -4.33 4.73 5.48
N ILE A 38 -5.26 4.01 6.11
CA ILE A 38 -4.97 3.15 7.27
C ILE A 38 -3.95 2.07 6.87
N LEU A 39 -4.16 1.44 5.72
CA LEU A 39 -3.28 0.42 5.20
C LEU A 39 -1.86 0.99 4.92
N ALA A 40 -1.78 2.15 4.27
CA ALA A 40 -0.52 2.81 3.97
C ALA A 40 0.27 3.12 5.26
N GLU A 41 -0.38 3.65 6.29
CA GLU A 41 0.29 3.95 7.56
C GLU A 41 0.74 2.68 8.29
N GLY A 42 -0.08 1.62 8.27
CA GLY A 42 0.30 0.32 8.82
C GLY A 42 1.55 -0.26 8.16
N ILE A 43 1.63 -0.19 6.83
CA ILE A 43 2.82 -0.62 6.07
C ILE A 43 4.04 0.25 6.44
N ARG A 44 3.86 1.58 6.52
CA ARG A 44 4.94 2.51 6.86
C ARG A 44 5.55 2.18 8.23
N GLN A 45 4.70 1.92 9.23
CA GLN A 45 5.12 1.53 10.57
C GLN A 45 5.84 0.17 10.57
N ALA A 46 5.22 -0.85 9.95
CA ALA A 46 5.80 -2.19 9.87
C ALA A 46 7.17 -2.22 9.18
N VAL A 47 7.38 -1.38 8.16
CA VAL A 47 8.69 -1.21 7.53
C VAL A 47 9.68 -0.56 8.49
N SER A 48 9.29 0.52 9.17
CA SER A 48 10.18 1.23 10.10
C SER A 48 10.57 0.42 11.34
N GLU A 49 9.72 -0.51 11.76
CA GLU A 49 9.95 -1.38 12.93
C GLU A 49 10.72 -2.66 12.58
N TYR A 50 11.04 -2.87 11.30
CA TYR A 50 11.71 -4.08 10.86
C TYR A 50 13.18 -4.13 11.34
N GLN A 51 13.40 -4.81 12.46
CA GLN A 51 14.64 -4.76 13.27
C GLN A 51 15.96 -5.02 12.54
N THR A 52 15.95 -5.70 11.39
CA THR A 52 17.18 -6.08 10.69
C THR A 52 17.72 -5.01 9.76
N LEU A 53 16.94 -3.97 9.43
CA LEU A 53 17.34 -2.89 8.53
C LEU A 53 16.65 -1.58 8.94
N SER A 54 17.43 -0.51 9.16
CA SER A 54 16.88 0.82 9.43
C SER A 54 16.47 1.51 8.12
N VAL A 55 15.36 1.05 7.54
CA VAL A 55 14.80 1.58 6.29
C VAL A 55 13.42 2.16 6.51
N THR A 56 13.05 3.13 5.68
CA THR A 56 11.72 3.75 5.67
C THR A 56 11.12 3.66 4.28
N VAL A 57 9.79 3.78 4.19
CA VAL A 57 9.07 3.86 2.92
C VAL A 57 8.20 5.12 2.88
N SER A 58 8.07 5.70 1.70
CA SER A 58 7.11 6.78 1.42
C SER A 58 5.98 6.19 0.57
N ILE A 59 4.73 6.48 0.93
CA ILE A 59 3.55 5.90 0.27
C ILE A 59 2.61 7.04 -0.13
N GLY A 60 2.33 7.15 -1.44
CA GLY A 60 1.26 7.99 -1.97
C GLY A 60 -0.04 7.20 -2.06
N VAL A 61 -1.16 7.83 -1.72
CA VAL A 61 -2.49 7.21 -1.78
C VAL A 61 -3.40 8.06 -2.66
N ALA A 62 -4.15 7.41 -3.54
CA ALA A 62 -5.14 8.04 -4.41
C ALA A 62 -6.38 7.14 -4.53
N GLU A 63 -7.55 7.76 -4.67
CA GLU A 63 -8.82 7.10 -4.92
C GLU A 63 -9.32 7.46 -6.32
N HIS A 64 -9.79 6.46 -7.07
CA HIS A 64 -10.44 6.71 -8.34
C HIS A 64 -11.92 7.04 -8.09
N HIS A 65 -12.32 8.28 -8.40
CA HIS A 65 -13.72 8.66 -8.46
C HIS A 65 -14.20 8.52 -9.90
N ASP A 66 -15.10 7.57 -10.16
CA ASP A 66 -15.81 7.50 -11.44
C ASP A 66 -16.48 8.86 -11.66
N GLY A 67 -16.07 9.56 -12.72
CA GLY A 67 -16.48 10.93 -13.04
C GLY A 67 -17.96 11.08 -13.46
N ARG A 68 -18.91 10.48 -12.73
CA ARG A 68 -20.33 10.84 -12.81
C ARG A 68 -20.60 12.02 -11.91
N ASN A 69 -20.20 13.19 -12.38
CA ASN A 69 -20.89 14.42 -12.00
C ASN A 69 -22.28 14.38 -12.68
N GLY A 70 -23.32 14.72 -11.92
CA GLY A 70 -24.69 14.88 -12.43
C GLY A 70 -24.84 16.00 -13.44
#